data_AF-A0A1B6F4D6-F1
#
_entry.id   AF-A0A1B6F4D6-F1
#
_cell.length_a   1.000
_cell.length_b   1.000
_cell.length_c   1.000
_cell.angle_alpha   90.00
_cell.angle_beta   90.00
_cell.angle_gamma   90.00
#
_symmetry.space_group_name_H-M   'P 1'
#
loop_
_entity.id
_entity.type
_entity.pdbx_description
1 polymer ?
#
loop_
_entity_poly.entity_id
_entity_poly.type
_entity_poly.pdbx_seq_one_letter_code
_entity_poly.pdbx_strand_id
1 'polypeptide(L)'
;EEEDQLDKYKRKYESLTKWIEETALKGQILRAGISKQLIKSPCAIVADMFGWTGNMERLAISAAHQKSNDVEKNYFLNQKKILEINPSHAIIKTLLQKVEEDPNDPEAKSLMVTLFETAKIKSGFMLKSPADYAEIVEDLIHKVYDIPKDVPSDSGDDNDNNDEAENDENDSKDDEQSEHDEL
;
A
#
# COMPACT_ATOMS: atom_id res chain seq x y z
N GLU A 1 -32.62 -0.93 -14.12
CA GLU A 1 -31.84 0.32 -14.18
C GLU A 1 -30.42 0.18 -13.65
N GLU A 2 -30.20 -0.08 -12.35
CA GLU A 2 -28.83 -0.24 -11.81
C GLU A 2 -28.07 -1.43 -12.42
N GLU A 3 -28.76 -2.54 -12.63
CA GLU A 3 -28.19 -3.75 -13.26
C GLU A 3 -27.83 -3.49 -14.75
N ASP A 4 -28.70 -2.78 -15.48
CA ASP A 4 -28.45 -2.39 -16.87
C ASP A 4 -27.26 -1.42 -17.00
N GLN A 5 -27.09 -0.51 -16.04
CA GLN A 5 -25.94 0.40 -16.02
C GLN A 5 -24.65 -0.34 -15.71
N LEU A 6 -24.69 -1.29 -14.77
CA LEU A 6 -23.54 -2.12 -14.46
C LEU A 6 -23.08 -2.93 -15.68
N ASP A 7 -24.01 -3.53 -16.42
CA ASP A 7 -23.68 -4.31 -17.61
C ASP A 7 -23.13 -3.44 -18.75
N LYS A 8 -23.61 -2.20 -18.89
CA LYS A 8 -22.99 -1.22 -19.79
C LYS A 8 -21.56 -0.91 -19.37
N TYR A 9 -21.30 -0.71 -18.08
CA TYR A 9 -19.94 -0.47 -17.59
C TYR A 9 -19.03 -1.68 -17.79
N LYS A 10 -19.50 -2.90 -17.52
CA LYS A 10 -18.71 -4.11 -17.79
C LYS A 10 -18.28 -4.20 -19.24
N ARG A 11 -19.18 -3.94 -20.19
CA ARG A 11 -18.86 -3.96 -21.62
C ARG A 11 -17.89 -2.85 -22.01
N LYS A 12 -18.11 -1.64 -21.49
CA LYS A 12 -17.26 -0.48 -21.80
C LYS A 12 -15.83 -0.63 -21.28
N TYR A 13 -15.68 -1.19 -20.08
CA TYR A 13 -14.38 -1.32 -19.40
C TYR A 13 -13.75 -2.70 -19.58
N GLU A 14 -14.28 -3.55 -20.46
CA GLU A 14 -13.78 -4.91 -20.70
C GLU A 14 -12.32 -4.89 -21.14
N SER A 15 -11.96 -3.96 -22.04
CA SER A 15 -10.59 -3.72 -22.52
C SER A 15 -9.64 -3.42 -21.36
N LEU A 16 -10.02 -2.48 -20.49
CA LEU A 16 -9.24 -2.12 -19.31
C LEU A 16 -9.10 -3.30 -18.33
N THR A 17 -10.20 -4.01 -18.02
CA THR A 17 -10.14 -5.14 -17.07
C THR A 17 -9.21 -6.25 -17.56
N LYS A 18 -9.24 -6.58 -18.86
CA LYS A 18 -8.33 -7.57 -19.45
C LYS A 18 -6.88 -7.09 -19.42
N TRP A 19 -6.64 -5.83 -19.79
CA TRP A 19 -5.30 -5.24 -19.73
C TRP A 19 -4.72 -5.27 -18.31
N ILE A 20 -5.54 -4.99 -17.28
CA ILE A 20 -5.10 -5.07 -15.89
C ILE A 20 -4.68 -6.52 -15.54
N GLU A 21 -5.49 -7.51 -15.90
CA GLU A 21 -5.23 -8.93 -15.58
C GLU A 21 -4.02 -9.52 -16.32
N GLU A 22 -3.87 -9.17 -17.60
CA GLU A 22 -2.91 -9.83 -18.49
C GLU A 22 -1.59 -9.08 -18.62
N THR A 23 -1.59 -7.75 -18.45
CA THR A 23 -0.44 -6.88 -18.74
C THR A 23 0.05 -6.13 -17.51
N ALA A 24 -0.81 -5.34 -16.86
CA ALA A 24 -0.36 -4.44 -15.79
C ALA A 24 -0.05 -5.19 -14.48
N LEU A 25 -0.96 -6.05 -14.04
CA LEU A 25 -0.91 -6.75 -12.75
C LEU A 25 -0.87 -8.28 -12.92
N LYS A 26 -0.26 -8.75 -14.02
CA LYS A 26 -0.20 -10.17 -14.35
C LYS A 26 0.34 -10.99 -13.18
N GLY A 27 -0.47 -11.93 -12.72
CA GLY A 27 -0.11 -12.83 -11.62
C GLY A 27 -0.20 -12.20 -10.22
N GLN A 28 -0.56 -10.93 -10.08
CA GLN A 28 -0.70 -10.26 -8.79
C GLN A 28 -2.16 -10.28 -8.28
N ILE A 29 -3.13 -10.23 -9.19
CA ILE A 29 -4.56 -10.28 -8.87
C ILE A 29 -5.20 -11.59 -9.33
N LEU A 30 -6.34 -11.93 -8.73
CA LEU A 30 -7.16 -13.06 -9.14
C LEU A 30 -7.96 -12.70 -10.40
N ARG A 31 -8.61 -11.53 -10.36
CA ARG A 31 -9.37 -10.94 -11.46
C ARG A 31 -9.62 -9.45 -11.18
N ALA A 32 -9.90 -8.69 -12.24
CA ALA A 32 -10.37 -7.33 -12.21
C ALA A 32 -11.88 -7.29 -12.48
N GLY A 33 -12.61 -6.41 -11.81
CA GLY A 33 -14.06 -6.30 -11.97
C GLY A 33 -14.58 -4.90 -11.70
N ILE A 34 -15.82 -4.63 -12.12
CA ILE A 34 -16.50 -3.37 -11.86
C ILE A 34 -17.14 -3.41 -10.47
N SER A 35 -16.81 -2.43 -9.63
CA SER A 35 -17.43 -2.32 -8.31
C SER A 35 -18.86 -1.81 -8.39
N LYS A 36 -19.71 -2.31 -7.48
CA LYS A 36 -21.04 -1.73 -7.21
C LYS A 36 -21.05 -0.77 -6.02
N GLN A 37 -20.03 -0.81 -5.16
CA GLN A 37 -20.05 -0.16 -3.84
C GLN A 37 -19.15 1.08 -3.77
N LEU A 38 -18.20 1.22 -4.71
CA LEU A 38 -17.27 2.35 -4.70
C LEU A 38 -17.94 3.62 -5.25
N ILE A 39 -17.95 4.67 -4.42
CA ILE A 39 -18.46 5.99 -4.79
C ILE A 39 -17.29 6.95 -5.09
N LYS A 40 -16.42 7.17 -4.08
CA LYS A 40 -15.34 8.17 -4.15
C LYS A 40 -13.97 7.58 -4.49
N SER A 41 -13.74 6.30 -4.19
CA SER A 41 -12.44 5.66 -4.43
C SER A 41 -12.31 5.21 -5.89
N PRO A 42 -11.12 5.27 -6.50
CA PRO A 42 -10.89 4.78 -7.86
C PRO A 42 -10.93 3.24 -7.95
N CYS A 43 -10.38 2.55 -6.97
CA CYS A 43 -10.41 1.08 -6.89
C CYS A 43 -10.32 0.60 -5.44
N ALA A 44 -10.59 -0.69 -5.23
CA ALA A 44 -10.45 -1.37 -3.95
C ALA A 44 -10.08 -2.84 -4.15
N ILE A 45 -9.37 -3.40 -3.17
CA ILE A 45 -9.07 -4.82 -3.11
C ILE A 45 -10.11 -5.53 -2.24
N VAL A 46 -10.63 -6.65 -2.75
CA VAL A 46 -11.63 -7.48 -2.08
C VAL A 46 -11.11 -8.92 -2.01
N ALA A 47 -11.34 -9.56 -0.87
CA ALA A 47 -11.04 -10.97 -0.71
C ALA A 47 -12.02 -11.83 -1.54
N ASP A 48 -11.57 -12.98 -1.99
CA ASP A 48 -12.48 -13.99 -2.54
C ASP A 48 -13.41 -14.55 -1.43
N MET A 49 -14.52 -15.20 -1.80
CA MET A 49 -15.54 -15.67 -0.85
C MET A 49 -14.98 -16.58 0.26
N PHE A 50 -13.93 -17.34 -0.05
CA PHE A 50 -13.24 -18.25 0.88
C PHE A 50 -11.85 -17.75 1.31
N GLY A 51 -11.49 -16.51 0.96
CA GLY A 51 -10.20 -15.92 1.28
C GLY A 51 -10.21 -15.11 2.59
N TRP A 52 -9.01 -14.79 3.08
CA TRP A 52 -8.87 -13.89 4.22
C TRP A 52 -9.10 -12.43 3.83
N THR A 53 -9.88 -11.74 4.65
CA THR A 53 -10.00 -10.28 4.57
C THR A 53 -8.73 -9.61 5.09
N GLY A 54 -8.46 -8.35 4.72
CA GLY A 54 -7.27 -7.64 5.20
C GLY A 54 -7.15 -7.58 6.73
N ASN A 55 -8.28 -7.46 7.43
CA ASN A 55 -8.29 -7.53 8.89
C ASN A 55 -7.90 -8.93 9.42
N MET A 56 -8.38 -10.00 8.77
CA MET A 56 -8.00 -11.37 9.15
C MET A 56 -6.52 -11.63 8.90
N GLU A 57 -5.98 -11.20 7.75
CA GLU A 57 -4.55 -11.33 7.46
C GLU A 57 -3.71 -10.63 8.54
N ARG A 58 -4.07 -9.40 8.89
CA ARG A 58 -3.39 -8.63 9.93
C ARG A 58 -3.42 -9.33 11.29
N LEU A 59 -4.57 -9.85 11.71
CA LEU A 59 -4.70 -10.59 12.97
C LEU A 59 -3.90 -11.90 12.95
N ALA A 60 -3.92 -12.61 11.83
CA ALA A 60 -3.19 -13.87 11.67
C ALA A 60 -1.66 -13.66 11.70
N ILE A 61 -1.15 -12.60 11.06
CA ILE A 61 0.27 -12.23 11.13
C ILE A 61 0.65 -11.87 12.56
N SER A 62 -0.16 -11.06 13.25
CA SER A 62 0.08 -10.66 14.64
C SER A 62 0.14 -11.88 15.59
N ALA A 63 -0.77 -12.84 15.43
CA ALA A 63 -0.78 -14.07 16.20
C ALA A 63 0.35 -15.06 15.81
N ALA A 64 0.87 -14.98 14.59
CA ALA A 64 1.94 -15.86 14.10
C ALA A 64 3.31 -15.56 14.74
N HIS A 65 3.53 -14.35 15.27
CA HIS A 65 4.70 -14.07 16.10
C HIS A 65 4.77 -14.93 17.38
N GLN A 66 3.69 -15.63 17.74
CA GLN A 66 3.61 -16.47 18.93
C GLN A 66 3.73 -17.98 18.65
N LYS A 67 3.50 -18.47 17.41
CA LYS A 67 3.62 -19.89 17.04
C LYS A 67 4.10 -20.10 15.60
N SER A 68 5.10 -20.96 15.47
CA SER A 68 5.86 -21.40 14.29
C SER A 68 5.07 -21.50 12.97
N ASN A 69 5.77 -21.15 11.87
CA ASN A 69 5.40 -21.26 10.45
C ASN A 69 4.37 -22.36 10.11
N ASP A 70 3.10 -21.97 9.96
CA ASP A 70 2.07 -22.84 9.38
C ASP A 70 2.05 -22.70 7.86
N VAL A 71 2.14 -23.83 7.16
CA VAL A 71 2.00 -23.93 5.69
C VAL A 71 0.64 -23.37 5.23
N GLU A 72 -0.41 -23.56 6.04
CA GLU A 72 -1.75 -23.05 5.78
C GLU A 72 -1.80 -21.51 5.80
N LYS A 73 -1.07 -20.84 6.71
CA LYS A 73 -1.02 -19.37 6.77
C LYS A 73 -0.41 -18.78 5.50
N ASN A 74 0.70 -19.37 5.04
CA ASN A 74 1.37 -18.93 3.82
C ASN A 74 0.48 -19.07 2.58
N TYR A 75 -0.40 -20.07 2.56
CA TYR A 75 -1.37 -20.24 1.47
C TYR A 75 -2.36 -19.07 1.41
N PHE A 76 -2.98 -18.70 2.53
CA PHE A 76 -3.97 -17.61 2.56
C PHE A 76 -3.37 -16.22 2.35
N LEU A 77 -2.16 -15.97 2.89
CA LEU A 77 -1.43 -14.70 2.70
C LEU A 77 -1.03 -14.49 1.25
N ASN A 78 -0.64 -15.55 0.54
CA ASN A 78 -0.25 -15.47 -0.87
C ASN A 78 -1.44 -15.60 -1.84
N GLN A 79 -2.66 -15.80 -1.32
CA GLN A 79 -3.84 -15.89 -2.16
C GLN A 79 -4.07 -14.57 -2.90
N LYS A 80 -4.23 -14.66 -4.22
CA LYS A 80 -4.53 -13.50 -5.05
C LYS A 80 -5.91 -12.95 -4.72
N LYS A 81 -6.04 -11.63 -4.78
CA LYS A 81 -7.27 -10.91 -4.40
C LYS A 81 -7.96 -10.33 -5.64
N ILE A 82 -9.22 -9.96 -5.50
CA ILE A 82 -10.02 -9.35 -6.56
C ILE A 82 -9.79 -7.84 -6.52
N LEU A 83 -9.49 -7.23 -7.66
CA LEU A 83 -9.44 -5.78 -7.79
C LEU A 83 -10.78 -5.29 -8.35
N GLU A 84 -11.48 -4.45 -7.60
CA GLU A 84 -12.66 -3.77 -8.11
C GLU A 84 -12.34 -2.33 -8.50
N ILE A 85 -12.74 -1.92 -9.71
CA ILE A 85 -12.57 -0.55 -10.23
C ILE A 85 -13.89 0.22 -10.24
N ASN A 86 -13.80 1.53 -10.01
CA ASN A 86 -14.94 2.44 -10.04
C ASN A 86 -15.04 3.12 -11.41
N PRO A 87 -16.05 2.79 -12.24
CA PRO A 87 -16.19 3.33 -13.60
C PRO A 87 -16.57 4.81 -13.63
N SER A 88 -17.03 5.37 -12.51
CA SER A 88 -17.42 6.78 -12.40
C SER A 88 -16.23 7.70 -12.09
N HIS A 89 -15.14 7.13 -11.55
CA HIS A 89 -13.97 7.90 -11.11
C HIS A 89 -13.15 8.44 -12.28
N ALA A 90 -12.68 9.69 -12.19
CA ALA A 90 -11.93 10.36 -13.25
C ALA A 90 -10.65 9.59 -13.63
N ILE A 91 -9.86 9.17 -12.64
CA ILE A 91 -8.63 8.39 -12.87
C ILE A 91 -8.88 7.12 -13.69
N ILE A 92 -9.97 6.38 -13.42
CA ILE A 92 -10.28 5.13 -14.15
C ILE A 92 -10.72 5.43 -15.59
N LYS A 93 -11.43 6.53 -15.82
CA LYS A 93 -11.79 6.99 -17.17
C LYS A 93 -10.56 7.38 -17.99
N THR A 94 -9.64 8.13 -17.39
CA THR A 94 -8.37 8.51 -18.03
C THR A 94 -7.49 7.29 -18.31
N LEU A 95 -7.44 6.34 -17.37
CA LEU A 95 -6.69 5.10 -17.56
C LEU A 95 -7.25 4.27 -18.71
N LEU A 96 -8.58 4.17 -18.85
CA LEU A 96 -9.20 3.52 -20.01
C LEU A 96 -8.75 4.16 -21.32
N GLN A 97 -8.80 5.50 -21.43
CA GLN A 97 -8.36 6.19 -22.64
C GLN A 97 -6.89 5.92 -22.97
N LYS A 98 -6.00 6.05 -21.99
CA LYS A 98 -4.56 5.77 -22.18
C LYS A 98 -4.32 4.34 -22.67
N VAL A 99 -5.01 3.36 -22.09
CA VAL A 99 -4.87 1.95 -22.47
C VAL A 99 -5.43 1.67 -23.86
N GLU A 100 -6.51 2.35 -24.26
CA GLU A 100 -7.07 2.24 -25.61
C GLU A 100 -6.18 2.90 -26.68
N GLU A 101 -5.45 3.96 -26.32
CA GLU A 101 -4.47 4.63 -27.18
C GLU A 101 -3.17 3.83 -27.33
N ASP A 102 -2.56 3.44 -26.20
CA ASP A 102 -1.37 2.58 -26.16
C ASP A 102 -1.40 1.62 -24.96
N PRO A 103 -1.70 0.33 -25.20
CA PRO A 103 -1.65 -0.70 -24.15
C PRO A 103 -0.27 -0.89 -23.51
N ASN A 104 0.81 -0.42 -24.14
CA ASN A 104 2.16 -0.55 -23.60
C ASN A 104 2.69 0.74 -22.96
N ASP A 105 1.85 1.76 -22.77
CA ASP A 105 2.25 3.02 -22.12
C ASP A 105 2.84 2.72 -20.72
N PRO A 106 4.15 3.00 -20.51
CA PRO A 106 4.80 2.76 -19.22
C PRO A 106 4.19 3.62 -18.11
N GLU A 107 3.66 4.81 -18.42
CA GLU A 107 2.99 5.65 -17.44
C GLU A 107 1.65 5.07 -17.00
N ALA A 108 0.86 4.55 -17.95
CA ALA A 108 -0.40 3.88 -17.64
C ALA A 108 -0.16 2.66 -16.73
N LYS A 109 0.88 1.88 -17.03
CA LYS A 109 1.29 0.75 -16.17
C LYS A 109 1.73 1.20 -14.79
N SER A 110 2.60 2.22 -14.70
CA SER A 110 3.06 2.78 -13.43
C SER A 110 1.90 3.31 -12.58
N LEU A 111 0.95 4.01 -13.20
CA LEU A 111 -0.26 4.52 -12.55
C LEU A 111 -1.12 3.37 -12.00
N MET A 112 -1.31 2.30 -12.77
CA MET A 112 -2.08 1.14 -12.32
C MET A 112 -1.40 0.41 -11.16
N VAL A 113 -0.08 0.23 -11.20
CA VAL A 113 0.68 -0.38 -10.09
C VAL A 113 0.56 0.48 -8.83
N THR A 114 0.71 1.81 -8.95
CA THR A 114 0.56 2.73 -7.82
C THR A 114 -0.84 2.65 -7.22
N LEU A 115 -1.89 2.71 -8.05
CA LEU A 115 -3.28 2.57 -7.62
C LEU A 115 -3.54 1.24 -6.91
N PHE A 116 -2.94 0.15 -7.42
CA PHE A 116 -3.08 -1.17 -6.84
C PHE A 116 -2.49 -1.25 -5.43
N GLU A 117 -1.26 -0.77 -5.23
CA GLU A 117 -0.62 -0.76 -3.91
C GLU A 117 -1.35 0.19 -2.95
N THR A 118 -1.76 1.38 -3.39
CA THR A 118 -2.59 2.29 -2.58
C THR A 118 -3.92 1.64 -2.19
N ALA A 119 -4.56 0.90 -3.10
CA ALA A 119 -5.81 0.20 -2.83
C ALA A 119 -5.63 -0.94 -1.83
N LYS A 120 -4.50 -1.68 -1.85
CA LYS A 120 -4.20 -2.69 -0.83
C LYS A 120 -4.16 -2.08 0.57
N ILE A 121 -3.41 -0.99 0.74
CA ILE A 121 -3.29 -0.29 2.02
C ILE A 121 -4.68 0.15 2.49
N LYS A 122 -5.45 0.78 1.60
CA LYS A 122 -6.80 1.27 1.94
C LYS A 122 -7.78 0.16 2.30
N SER A 123 -7.66 -1.00 1.64
CA SER A 123 -8.45 -2.20 1.94
C SER A 123 -7.93 -2.98 3.16
N GLY A 124 -6.86 -2.52 3.82
CA GLY A 124 -6.29 -3.14 5.01
C GLY A 124 -5.45 -4.39 4.74
N PHE A 125 -5.00 -4.60 3.51
CA PHE A 125 -4.04 -5.64 3.15
C PHE A 125 -2.60 -5.15 3.34
N MET A 126 -1.70 -6.06 3.66
CA MET A 126 -0.28 -5.73 3.81
C MET A 126 0.41 -5.62 2.45
N LEU A 127 1.34 -4.67 2.34
CA LEU A 127 2.25 -4.58 1.20
C LEU A 127 3.29 -5.69 1.26
N LYS A 128 3.70 -6.20 0.11
CA LYS A 128 4.79 -7.19 0.04
C LYS A 128 6.15 -6.54 0.30
N SER A 129 6.38 -5.38 -0.30
CA SER A 129 7.55 -4.55 -0.09
C SER A 129 7.09 -3.10 0.12
N PRO A 130 7.10 -2.60 1.36
CA PRO A 130 6.86 -1.19 1.63
C PRO A 130 7.92 -0.27 0.99
N ALA A 131 9.16 -0.76 0.83
CA ALA A 131 10.26 -0.01 0.23
C ALA A 131 9.99 0.29 -1.26
N ASP A 132 9.59 -0.73 -2.03
CA ASP A 132 9.27 -0.55 -3.46
C ASP A 132 8.13 0.46 -3.65
N TYR A 133 7.14 0.46 -2.75
CA TYR A 133 6.05 1.44 -2.81
C TYR A 133 6.53 2.85 -2.46
N ALA A 134 7.44 3.00 -1.49
CA ALA A 134 8.04 4.29 -1.15
C ALA A 134 8.80 4.88 -2.35
N GLU A 135 9.63 4.07 -3.02
CA GLU A 135 10.35 4.47 -4.24
C GLU A 135 9.38 4.92 -5.35
N ILE A 136 8.27 4.21 -5.56
CA ILE A 136 7.24 4.61 -6.54
C ILE A 136 6.62 5.97 -6.21
N VAL A 137 6.38 6.25 -4.92
CA VAL A 137 5.81 7.53 -4.47
C VAL A 137 6.83 8.66 -4.60
N GLU A 138 8.08 8.41 -4.25
CA GLU A 138 9.18 9.37 -4.42
C GLU A 138 9.35 9.72 -5.91
N ASP A 139 9.37 8.72 -6.79
CA ASP A 139 9.41 8.89 -8.23
C ASP A 139 8.26 9.75 -8.77
N LEU A 140 7.06 9.57 -8.22
CA LEU A 140 5.91 10.38 -8.57
C LEU A 140 6.10 11.84 -8.13
N ILE A 141 6.62 12.07 -6.94
CA ILE A 141 6.92 13.42 -6.42
C ILE A 141 7.96 14.10 -7.31
N HIS A 142 9.05 13.39 -7.64
CA HIS A 142 10.07 13.86 -8.56
C HIS A 142 9.48 14.28 -9.91
N LYS A 143 8.59 13.46 -10.50
CA LYS A 143 7.93 13.79 -11.78
C LYS A 143 6.97 14.96 -11.69
N VAL A 144 6.17 15.06 -10.62
CA VAL A 144 5.15 16.11 -10.49
C VAL A 144 5.80 17.49 -10.29
N TYR A 145 6.93 17.54 -9.59
CA TYR A 145 7.65 18.77 -9.29
C TYR A 145 8.89 19.00 -10.15
N ASP A 146 9.16 18.12 -11.13
CA ASP A 146 10.36 18.15 -11.99
C ASP A 146 11.68 18.22 -11.20
N ILE A 147 11.75 17.49 -10.09
CA ILE A 147 12.93 17.43 -9.22
C ILE A 147 13.87 16.35 -9.77
N PRO A 148 15.14 16.65 -10.08
CA PRO A 148 16.09 15.64 -10.54
C PRO A 148 16.39 14.65 -9.41
N LYS A 149 16.44 13.35 -9.74
CA LYS A 149 16.77 12.29 -8.77
C LYS A 149 18.25 12.29 -8.34
N ASP A 150 19.12 12.86 -9.17
CA ASP A 150 20.58 12.86 -8.98
C ASP A 150 21.10 14.07 -8.20
N VAL A 151 20.22 14.89 -7.62
CA VAL A 151 20.66 15.95 -6.71
C VAL A 151 21.17 15.26 -5.44
N PRO A 152 22.46 15.41 -5.08
CA PRO A 152 22.92 14.94 -3.78
C PRO A 152 22.05 15.61 -2.74
N SER A 153 21.33 14.81 -1.95
CA SER A 153 20.77 15.30 -0.70
C SER A 153 21.90 16.01 0.02
N ASP A 154 21.72 17.28 0.33
CA ASP A 154 22.61 18.03 1.20
C ASP A 154 22.44 17.39 2.58
N SER A 155 23.07 16.23 2.77
CA SER A 155 23.31 15.65 4.08
C SER A 155 24.25 16.63 4.73
N GLY A 156 23.66 17.62 5.40
CA GLY A 156 24.34 18.47 6.36
C GLY A 156 25.11 17.55 7.28
N ASP A 157 26.41 17.46 7.03
CA ASP A 157 27.39 16.96 7.95
C ASP A 157 27.45 17.99 9.08
N ASP A 158 26.46 17.97 9.97
CA ASP A 158 26.57 18.56 11.30
C ASP A 158 27.45 17.62 12.16
N ASN A 159 28.68 17.38 11.68
CA ASN A 159 29.82 17.09 12.54
C ASN A 159 30.30 18.43 13.11
N ASP A 160 29.51 19.02 14.01
CA ASP A 160 30.08 19.97 14.96
C ASP A 160 30.36 19.19 16.25
N ASN A 161 31.57 18.63 16.28
CA ASN A 161 32.27 18.33 17.52
C ASN A 161 32.17 19.56 18.41
N ASN A 162 31.47 19.45 19.53
CA ASN A 162 31.73 20.33 20.66
C ASN A 162 32.15 19.46 21.83
N ASP A 163 33.47 19.43 21.99
CA ASP A 163 34.20 18.78 23.06
C ASP A 163 33.65 19.19 24.43
N GLU A 164 33.64 18.17 25.29
CA GLU A 164 33.77 18.17 26.74
C GLU A 164 33.93 19.53 27.45
N ALA A 165 32.99 19.81 28.35
CA ALA A 165 33.29 20.54 29.58
C ALA A 165 32.78 19.70 30.77
N GLU A 166 33.70 18.93 31.37
CA GLU A 166 33.60 18.46 32.75
C GLU A 166 33.59 19.64 33.75
N ASN A 167 33.19 19.28 34.99
CA ASN A 167 33.13 20.04 36.26
C ASN A 167 31.81 20.77 36.55
N ASP A 168 31.19 20.63 37.72
CA ASP A 168 31.70 20.11 38.99
C ASP A 168 30.54 19.65 39.90
N GLU A 169 30.91 18.77 40.80
CA GLU A 169 30.14 18.18 41.89
C GLU A 169 29.41 19.23 42.76
N ASN A 170 28.20 18.89 43.22
CA ASN A 170 27.84 19.28 44.59
C ASN A 170 26.98 18.19 45.25
N ASP A 171 27.67 17.43 46.08
CA ASP A 171 27.20 16.45 47.06
C ASP A 171 26.31 17.15 48.11
N SER A 172 25.16 16.57 48.40
CA SER A 172 24.45 16.79 49.67
C SER A 172 23.66 15.53 49.97
N LYS A 173 24.27 14.71 50.84
CA LYS A 173 23.77 13.49 51.46
C LYS A 173 22.67 13.75 52.48
N ASP A 174 22.06 12.63 52.86
CA ASP A 174 21.21 12.34 54.02
C ASP A 174 19.75 12.78 53.89
N ASP A 175 18.73 11.94 54.18
CA ASP A 175 18.73 10.84 55.15
C ASP A 175 17.68 9.74 54.83
N GLU A 176 17.85 8.66 55.56
CA GLU A 176 17.33 7.29 55.51
C GLU A 176 15.79 7.05 55.60
N GLN A 177 15.42 5.88 55.05
CA GLN A 177 14.44 4.89 55.54
C GLN A 177 12.98 5.27 55.84
N SER A 178 12.06 4.59 55.13
CA SER A 178 11.15 3.64 55.79
C SER A 178 10.57 2.64 54.79
N GLU A 179 10.80 1.35 55.06
CA GLU A 179 9.99 0.24 54.60
C GLU A 179 8.50 0.50 54.88
N HIS A 180 7.62 0.12 53.95
CA HIS A 180 6.38 -0.52 54.36
C HIS A 180 5.93 -1.57 53.35
N ASP A 181 5.89 -2.79 53.86
CA ASP A 181 5.34 -4.02 53.31
C ASP A 181 3.83 -3.94 53.00
N GLU A 182 3.46 -4.83 52.08
CA GLU A 182 2.22 -5.63 51.96
C GLU A 182 0.84 -4.97 52.11
N LEU A 183 0.05 -5.01 51.02
CA LEU A 183 -1.09 -5.94 50.83
C LEU A 183 -1.63 -5.91 49.39
#